data_AF-A0A8J4YWA3-F1
#
_entry.id   AF-A0A8J4YWA3-F1
#
_cell.length_a   1.000
_cell.length_b   1.000
_cell.length_c   1.000
_cell.angle_alpha   90.00
_cell.angle_beta   90.00
_cell.angle_gamma   90.00
#
_symmetry.space_group_name_H-M   'P 1'
#
loop_
_entity.id
_entity.type
_entity.pdbx_description
1 polymer ?
#
loop_
_entity_poly.entity_id
_entity_poly.type
_entity_poly.pdbx_seq_one_letter_code
_entity_poly.pdbx_strand_id
1 'polypeptide(L)'
;MMSCSSGSSRVSRPVISDDARLCLTEVFINRMLTSAHYLNSQHDYKFWLKRKIQFFIKEGLEKKLRVIFDDLLGLRLSGTVGQAEECGTVGQAEECSSKLAKIMNCDKKTLLEEFLKEILLAKNSVQLQRLYAEYKEQLETGAVDMI
;
A
#
# COMPACT_ATOMS: atom_id res chain seq x y z
N MET A 1 52.46 -22.89 -24.12
CA MET A 1 51.80 -21.59 -23.87
C MET A 1 50.41 -21.63 -24.50
N MET A 2 49.36 -21.75 -23.70
CA MET A 2 47.98 -21.49 -24.13
C MET A 2 47.24 -20.98 -22.89
N SER A 3 47.00 -19.67 -22.84
CA SER A 3 46.18 -19.04 -21.81
C SER A 3 44.76 -18.93 -22.35
N CYS A 4 43.84 -19.67 -21.74
CA CYS A 4 42.42 -19.60 -22.06
C CYS A 4 41.82 -18.34 -21.41
N SER A 5 41.51 -17.32 -22.21
CA SER A 5 40.74 -16.16 -21.76
C SER A 5 39.28 -16.56 -21.58
N SER A 6 38.90 -16.91 -20.36
CA SER A 6 37.50 -17.18 -20.01
C SER A 6 36.73 -15.85 -19.97
N GLY A 7 35.91 -15.63 -21.01
CA GLY A 7 35.08 -14.44 -21.16
C GLY A 7 34.02 -14.37 -20.07
N SER A 8 34.20 -13.46 -19.11
CA SER A 8 33.15 -13.08 -18.17
C SER A 8 32.13 -12.21 -18.92
N SER A 9 31.06 -12.85 -19.41
CA SER A 9 29.84 -12.14 -19.83
C SER A 9 29.21 -11.50 -18.60
N ARG A 10 29.65 -10.28 -18.29
CA ARG A 10 28.90 -9.41 -17.38
C ARG A 10 27.60 -9.06 -18.10
N VAL A 11 26.52 -9.74 -17.75
CA VAL A 11 25.16 -9.27 -18.04
C VAL A 11 25.05 -7.92 -17.37
N SER A 12 25.26 -6.84 -18.13
CA SER A 12 24.95 -5.49 -17.70
C SER A 12 23.45 -5.49 -17.40
N ARG A 13 23.08 -5.39 -16.11
CA ARG A 13 21.67 -5.18 -15.75
C ARG A 13 21.19 -3.96 -16.54
N PRO A 14 20.03 -4.03 -17.21
CA PRO A 14 19.45 -2.83 -17.77
C PRO A 14 19.32 -1.83 -16.64
N VAL A 15 19.93 -0.65 -16.81
CA VAL A 15 19.77 0.47 -15.89
C VAL A 15 18.37 1.03 -16.15
N ILE A 16 17.37 0.37 -15.59
CA ILE A 16 16.01 0.90 -15.53
C ILE A 16 16.08 2.09 -14.58
N SER A 17 15.52 3.23 -14.99
CA SER A 17 15.41 4.39 -14.13
C SER A 17 14.61 4.04 -12.87
N ASP A 18 14.96 4.64 -11.73
CA ASP A 18 14.26 4.34 -10.48
C ASP A 18 12.76 4.61 -10.59
N ASP A 19 12.36 5.65 -11.33
CA ASP A 19 10.96 5.96 -11.59
C ASP A 19 10.24 4.85 -12.38
N ALA A 20 10.88 4.31 -13.42
CA ALA A 20 10.32 3.21 -14.19
C ALA A 20 10.22 1.93 -13.33
N ARG A 21 11.22 1.65 -12.49
CA ARG A 21 11.17 0.52 -11.54
C ARG A 21 10.00 0.67 -10.56
N LEU A 22 9.81 1.85 -9.98
CA LEU A 22 8.72 2.13 -9.05
C LEU A 22 7.35 1.94 -9.72
N CYS A 23 7.18 2.52 -10.91
CA CYS A 23 5.95 2.42 -11.69
C CYS A 23 5.62 0.96 -12.05
N LEU A 24 6.57 0.22 -12.62
CA LEU A 24 6.36 -1.17 -13.00
C LEU A 24 6.04 -2.07 -11.79
N THR A 25 6.71 -1.85 -10.67
CA THR A 25 6.45 -2.61 -9.43
C THR A 25 5.05 -2.35 -8.90
N GLU A 26 4.61 -1.09 -8.89
CA GLU A 26 3.26 -0.74 -8.47
C GLU A 26 2.20 -1.31 -9.40
N VAL A 27 2.38 -1.19 -10.73
CA VAL A 27 1.47 -1.78 -11.72
C VAL A 27 1.33 -3.28 -11.54
N PHE A 28 2.45 -3.98 -11.30
CA PHE A 28 2.46 -5.40 -11.01
C PHE A 28 1.64 -5.73 -9.75
N ILE A 29 1.89 -5.05 -8.64
CA ILE A 29 1.17 -5.29 -7.38
C ILE A 29 -0.34 -4.99 -7.54
N ASN A 30 -0.69 -3.90 -8.24
CA ASN A 30 -2.08 -3.57 -8.54
C ASN A 30 -2.75 -4.67 -9.38
N ARG A 31 -2.06 -5.21 -10.38
CA ARG A 31 -2.57 -6.32 -11.18
C ARG A 31 -2.83 -7.56 -10.33
N MET A 32 -1.93 -7.87 -9.39
CA MET A 32 -2.11 -9.00 -8.47
C MET A 32 -3.30 -8.81 -7.52
N LEU A 33 -3.52 -7.59 -7.02
CA LEU A 33 -4.72 -7.25 -6.25
C LEU A 33 -6.01 -7.42 -7.06
N THR A 34 -6.02 -6.94 -8.30
CA THR A 34 -7.17 -7.12 -9.22
C THR A 34 -7.44 -8.59 -9.48
N SER A 35 -6.40 -9.39 -9.73
CA SER A 35 -6.53 -10.84 -9.94
C SER A 35 -7.06 -11.56 -8.70
N ALA A 36 -6.51 -11.27 -7.52
CA ALA A 36 -6.97 -11.87 -6.27
C ALA A 36 -8.43 -11.52 -5.97
N HIS A 37 -8.84 -10.27 -6.23
CA HIS A 37 -10.22 -9.84 -6.15
C HIS A 37 -11.12 -10.59 -7.14
N TYR A 38 -10.69 -10.71 -8.41
CA TYR A 38 -11.43 -11.43 -9.44
C TYR A 38 -11.67 -12.90 -9.08
N LEU A 39 -10.65 -13.54 -8.48
CA LEU A 39 -10.73 -14.91 -7.99
C LEU A 39 -11.46 -15.03 -6.63
N ASN A 40 -11.92 -13.92 -6.06
CA ASN A 40 -12.51 -13.84 -4.72
C ASN A 40 -11.62 -14.47 -3.62
N SER A 41 -10.30 -14.45 -3.82
CA SER A 41 -9.32 -14.99 -2.87
C SER A 41 -8.95 -13.94 -1.84
N GLN A 42 -9.57 -14.02 -0.66
CA GLN A 42 -9.32 -13.08 0.44
C GLN A 42 -7.87 -13.14 0.93
N HIS A 43 -7.31 -14.36 1.00
CA HIS A 43 -5.94 -14.58 1.45
C HIS A 43 -4.93 -13.90 0.51
N ASP A 44 -5.08 -14.09 -0.79
CA ASP A 44 -4.16 -13.50 -1.78
C ASP A 44 -4.32 -11.99 -1.83
N TYR A 45 -5.55 -11.49 -1.72
CA TYR A 45 -5.80 -10.05 -1.69
C TYR A 45 -5.10 -9.40 -0.49
N LYS A 46 -5.26 -9.98 0.71
CA LYS A 46 -4.57 -9.52 1.93
C LYS A 46 -3.05 -9.57 1.77
N PHE A 47 -2.52 -10.66 1.22
CA PHE A 47 -1.10 -10.81 0.96
C PHE A 47 -0.56 -9.70 0.04
N TRP A 48 -1.22 -9.45 -1.09
CA TRP A 48 -0.78 -8.44 -2.05
C TRP A 48 -0.97 -7.01 -1.54
N LEU A 49 -1.99 -6.76 -0.72
CA LEU A 49 -2.19 -5.46 -0.07
C LEU A 49 -1.05 -5.18 0.91
N LYS A 50 -0.70 -6.16 1.76
CA LYS A 50 0.44 -6.06 2.67
C LYS A 50 1.74 -5.76 1.91
N ARG A 51 1.97 -6.45 0.79
CA ARG A 51 3.12 -6.20 -0.08
C ARG A 51 3.13 -4.79 -0.68
N LYS A 52 1.95 -4.27 -1.07
CA LYS A 52 1.81 -2.91 -1.61
C LYS A 52 2.22 -1.86 -0.57
N ILE A 53 1.71 -1.98 0.64
CA ILE A 53 1.99 -1.05 1.73
C ILE A 53 3.46 -1.12 2.14
N GLN A 54 4.01 -2.33 2.29
CA GLN A 54 5.43 -2.55 2.54
C GLN A 54 6.33 -1.93 1.47
N PHE A 55 5.95 -2.07 0.20
CA PHE A 55 6.66 -1.43 -0.91
C PHE A 55 6.63 0.10 -0.78
N PHE A 56 5.48 0.69 -0.48
CA PHE A 56 5.38 2.15 -0.29
C PHE A 56 6.17 2.65 0.92
N ILE A 57 6.17 1.91 2.04
CA ILE A 57 6.99 2.22 3.22
C ILE A 57 8.48 2.18 2.85
N LYS A 58 8.91 1.10 2.19
CA LYS A 58 10.31 0.88 1.82
C LYS A 58 10.83 1.96 0.87
N GLU A 59 10.01 2.42 -0.06
CA GLU A 59 10.38 3.42 -1.07
C GLU A 59 10.04 4.85 -0.63
N GLY A 60 9.44 5.05 0.56
CA GLY A 60 9.13 6.39 1.10
C GLY A 60 7.98 7.11 0.37
N LEU A 61 7.04 6.38 -0.22
CA LEU A 61 5.95 6.94 -1.04
C LEU A 61 4.80 7.48 -0.16
N GLU A 62 5.08 8.52 0.63
CA GLU A 62 4.17 9.09 1.64
C GLU A 62 2.76 9.38 1.11
N LYS A 63 2.64 10.06 -0.04
CA LYS A 63 1.34 10.42 -0.62
C LYS A 63 0.45 9.21 -0.87
N LYS A 64 1.03 8.07 -1.27
CA LYS A 64 0.30 6.84 -1.54
C LYS A 64 -0.05 6.09 -0.24
N LEU A 65 0.81 6.17 0.77
CA LEU A 65 0.52 5.65 2.11
C LEU A 65 -0.66 6.38 2.75
N ARG A 66 -0.70 7.72 2.66
CA ARG A 66 -1.81 8.54 3.18
C ARG A 66 -3.17 8.06 2.66
N VAL A 67 -3.27 7.87 1.34
CA VAL A 67 -4.50 7.36 0.70
C VAL A 67 -4.99 6.06 1.34
N ILE A 68 -4.08 5.13 1.64
CA ILE A 68 -4.40 3.83 2.24
C ILE A 68 -4.73 3.99 3.73
N PHE A 69 -3.95 4.78 4.47
CA PHE A 69 -4.14 4.95 5.91
C PHE A 69 -5.43 5.71 6.23
N ASP A 70 -5.82 6.71 5.42
CA ASP A 70 -7.11 7.38 5.50
C ASP A 70 -8.28 6.40 5.35
N ASP A 71 -8.13 5.43 4.45
CA ASP A 71 -9.13 4.39 4.21
C ASP A 71 -9.20 3.37 5.36
N LEU A 72 -8.05 3.05 5.96
CA LEU A 72 -7.97 2.19 7.15
C LEU A 72 -8.58 2.86 8.39
N LEU A 73 -8.39 4.16 8.57
CA LEU A 73 -9.02 4.95 9.63
C LEU A 73 -10.53 5.19 9.38
N GLY A 74 -11.04 4.92 8.18
CA GLY A 74 -12.43 5.18 7.83
C GLY A 74 -12.75 6.65 7.57
N LEU A 75 -11.73 7.52 7.47
CA LEU A 75 -11.90 8.96 7.19
C LEU A 75 -12.49 9.22 5.79
N ARG A 76 -12.44 8.23 4.88
CA ARG A 76 -13.09 8.30 3.56
C ARG A 76 -14.58 7.95 3.57
N LEU A 77 -15.12 7.36 4.64
CA LEU A 77 -16.54 6.97 4.70
C LEU A 77 -17.43 8.04 5.35
N SER A 78 -16.85 9.03 6.03
CA SER A 78 -17.62 10.10 6.71
C SER A 78 -18.16 11.20 5.77
N GLY A 79 -17.89 11.11 4.46
CA GLY A 79 -18.38 12.05 3.45
C GLY A 79 -19.61 11.58 2.66
N THR A 80 -20.03 10.33 2.83
CA THR A 80 -21.07 9.73 1.95
C THR A 80 -22.07 8.89 2.74
N VAL A 81 -22.59 9.44 3.83
CA VAL A 81 -23.92 9.05 4.34
C VAL A 81 -24.96 9.85 3.56
N GLY A 82 -25.20 9.40 2.32
CA GLY A 82 -26.19 9.99 1.43
C GLY A 82 -25.82 9.71 -0.02
N GLN A 83 -26.64 8.91 -0.69
CA GLN A 83 -26.59 8.56 -2.11
C GLN A 83 -25.56 7.49 -2.51
N ALA A 84 -25.93 6.24 -2.23
CA ALA A 84 -26.00 5.32 -3.36
C ALA A 84 -27.09 5.84 -4.30
N GLU A 85 -26.74 6.21 -5.53
CA GLU A 85 -27.43 5.93 -6.79
C GLU A 85 -26.79 6.81 -7.89
N GLU A 86 -26.41 6.13 -8.98
CA GLU A 86 -26.10 6.66 -10.31
C GLU A 86 -24.84 7.50 -10.58
N CYS A 87 -24.08 6.98 -11.55
CA CYS A 87 -23.42 7.71 -12.63
C CYS A 87 -22.01 8.31 -12.39
N GLY A 88 -21.06 7.79 -13.18
CA GLY A 88 -20.12 8.64 -13.88
C GLY A 88 -18.77 8.92 -13.21
N THR A 89 -17.78 8.10 -13.58
CA THR A 89 -16.40 8.58 -13.86
C THR A 89 -15.59 9.19 -12.71
N VAL A 90 -15.23 8.41 -11.68
CA VAL A 90 -14.09 8.74 -10.79
C VAL A 90 -13.25 7.49 -10.53
N GLY A 91 -12.40 7.17 -11.51
CA GLY A 91 -11.60 5.96 -11.54
C GLY A 91 -10.50 5.90 -10.49
N GLN A 92 -10.35 4.73 -9.87
CA GLN A 92 -9.25 4.22 -9.03
C GLN A 92 -9.30 4.49 -7.53
N ALA A 93 -9.78 5.64 -7.02
CA ALA A 93 -9.70 5.94 -5.59
C ALA A 93 -10.85 5.34 -4.76
N GLU A 94 -12.09 5.43 -5.23
CA GLU A 94 -13.26 4.87 -4.55
C GLU A 94 -13.31 3.34 -4.59
N GLU A 95 -12.80 2.77 -5.68
CA GLU A 95 -12.82 1.33 -5.90
C GLU A 95 -11.94 0.57 -4.88
N CYS A 96 -10.86 1.19 -4.39
CA CYS A 96 -10.06 0.59 -3.31
C CYS A 96 -10.79 0.58 -1.96
N SER A 97 -11.57 1.63 -1.65
CA SER A 97 -12.18 1.84 -0.32
C SER A 97 -13.28 0.82 0.01
N SER A 98 -14.19 0.60 -0.95
CA SER A 98 -15.22 -0.44 -0.84
C SER A 98 -14.62 -1.86 -0.78
N LYS A 99 -13.50 -2.08 -1.49
CA LYS A 99 -12.83 -3.39 -1.57
C LYS A 99 -12.04 -3.76 -0.32
N LEU A 100 -11.44 -2.77 0.36
CA LEU A 100 -10.67 -3.00 1.59
C LEU A 100 -11.61 -3.39 2.75
N ALA A 101 -12.78 -2.78 2.83
CA ALA A 101 -13.79 -3.06 3.86
C ALA A 101 -14.48 -4.43 3.70
N LYS A 102 -14.73 -4.88 2.47
CA LYS A 102 -15.53 -6.10 2.21
C LYS A 102 -14.73 -7.41 2.27
N ILE A 103 -13.41 -7.35 2.08
CA ILE A 103 -12.55 -8.53 1.96
C ILE A 103 -11.80 -8.84 3.26
N MET A 104 -11.63 -7.85 4.14
CA MET A 104 -10.86 -8.01 5.36
C MET A 104 -11.77 -8.00 6.57
N ASN A 105 -12.34 -9.15 6.96
CA ASN A 105 -12.86 -9.39 8.32
C ASN A 105 -11.75 -9.25 9.41
N CYS A 106 -10.76 -8.39 9.19
CA CYS A 106 -9.68 -8.00 10.06
C CYS A 106 -10.00 -6.61 10.58
N ASP A 107 -9.68 -6.35 11.83
CA ASP A 107 -9.77 -5.01 12.38
C ASP A 107 -8.80 -4.07 11.64
N LYS A 108 -9.37 -3.08 10.94
CA LYS A 108 -8.61 -2.09 10.16
C LYS A 108 -7.63 -1.30 11.03
N LYS A 109 -8.00 -1.05 12.30
CA LYS A 109 -7.15 -0.35 13.27
C LYS A 109 -5.93 -1.19 13.61
N THR A 110 -6.13 -2.46 13.98
CA THR A 110 -5.03 -3.42 14.20
C THR A 110 -4.08 -3.48 12.98
N LEU A 111 -4.63 -3.51 11.76
CA LEU A 111 -3.80 -3.53 10.55
C LEU A 111 -2.98 -2.25 10.36
N LEU A 112 -3.57 -1.08 10.63
CA LEU A 112 -2.85 0.19 10.58
C LEU A 112 -1.72 0.24 11.62
N GLU A 113 -1.96 -0.25 12.85
CA GLU A 113 -0.93 -0.36 13.88
C GLU A 113 0.25 -1.25 13.46
N GLU A 114 -0.02 -2.39 12.80
CA GLU A 114 1.03 -3.24 12.25
C GLU A 114 1.92 -2.47 11.26
N PHE A 115 1.32 -1.71 10.35
CA PHE A 115 2.06 -0.94 9.35
C PHE A 115 2.81 0.27 9.94
N LEU A 116 2.26 0.92 10.96
CA LEU A 116 2.95 1.98 11.68
C LEU A 116 4.23 1.46 12.36
N LYS A 117 4.21 0.23 12.90
CA LYS A 117 5.42 -0.41 13.42
C LYS A 117 6.44 -0.70 12.31
N GLU A 118 5.99 -1.13 11.14
CA GLU A 118 6.87 -1.34 9.98
C GLU A 118 7.56 -0.05 9.50
N ILE A 119 6.90 1.11 9.61
CA ILE A 119 7.50 2.42 9.30
C ILE A 119 8.71 2.71 10.20
N LEU A 120 8.63 2.41 11.49
CA LEU A 120 9.73 2.65 12.44
C LEU A 120 10.99 1.84 12.10
N LEU A 121 10.81 0.67 11.49
CA LEU A 121 11.90 -0.25 11.11
C LEU A 121 12.44 0.02 9.69
N ALA A 122 11.77 0.87 8.91
CA ALA A 122 12.12 1.11 7.52
C ALA A 122 13.37 1.98 7.38
N LYS A 123 14.14 1.77 6.30
CA LYS A 123 15.30 2.62 5.96
C LYS A 123 14.90 4.09 5.78
N ASN A 124 13.69 4.35 5.27
CA ASN A 124 13.15 5.68 5.04
C ASN A 124 12.32 6.19 6.24
N SER A 125 12.52 5.64 7.44
CA SER A 125 11.74 5.96 8.65
C SER A 125 11.71 7.47 8.95
N VAL A 126 12.82 8.19 8.74
CA VAL A 126 12.89 9.64 8.98
C VAL A 126 11.93 10.41 8.08
N GLN A 127 11.80 10.03 6.80
CA GLN A 127 10.87 10.68 5.87
C GLN A 127 9.41 10.42 6.27
N LEU A 128 9.13 9.23 6.81
CA LEU A 128 7.80 8.80 7.20
C LEU A 128 7.47 9.10 8.67
N GLN A 129 8.37 9.75 9.42
CA GLN A 129 8.20 9.98 10.86
C GLN A 129 7.01 10.91 11.15
N ARG A 130 6.82 11.94 10.30
CA ARG A 130 5.65 12.84 10.42
C ARG A 130 4.34 12.09 10.17
N LEU A 131 4.33 11.25 9.14
CA LEU A 131 3.20 10.38 8.82
C LEU A 131 2.90 9.44 9.98
N TYR A 132 3.91 8.80 10.55
CA TYR A 132 3.75 7.91 11.70
C TYR A 132 3.09 8.62 12.89
N ALA A 133 3.59 9.80 13.27
CA ALA A 133 3.08 10.54 14.42
C ALA A 133 1.60 10.93 14.24
N GLU A 134 1.26 11.45 13.06
CA GLU A 134 -0.09 11.87 12.71
C GLU A 134 -1.11 10.73 12.78
N TYR A 135 -0.83 9.59 12.14
CA TYR A 135 -1.76 8.46 12.13
C TYR A 135 -1.79 7.70 13.46
N LYS A 136 -0.70 7.73 14.24
CA LYS A 136 -0.70 7.20 15.61
C LYS A 136 -1.58 8.04 16.54
N GLU A 137 -1.45 9.37 16.48
CA GLU A 137 -2.30 10.28 17.25
C GLU A 137 -3.78 10.12 16.87
N GLN A 138 -4.08 9.96 15.58
CA GLN A 138 -5.46 9.72 15.11
C GLN A 138 -6.02 8.36 15.58
N LEU A 139 -5.19 7.31 15.63
CA LEU A 139 -5.59 6.02 16.21
C LEU A 139 -5.87 6.12 17.71
N GLU A 140 -5.02 6.82 18.45
CA GLU A 140 -5.18 7.04 19.90
C GLU A 140 -6.41 7.92 20.19
N THR A 141 -6.63 8.98 19.42
CA THR A 141 -7.78 9.90 19.59
C THR A 141 -9.09 9.21 19.23
N GLY A 142 -9.15 8.48 18.11
CA GLY A 142 -10.34 7.72 17.71
C GLY A 142 -10.62 6.48 18.58
N ALA A 143 -9.78 6.18 19.58
CA ALA A 143 -10.08 5.21 20.64
C ALA A 143 -10.78 5.85 21.84
N VAL A 144 -10.66 7.17 22.03
CA VAL A 144 -11.26 7.91 23.16
C VAL A 144 -12.74 8.23 22.92
N ASP A 145 -13.17 8.36 21.66
CA ASP A 145 -14.58 8.62 21.30
C ASP A 145 -15.54 7.42 21.49
N MET A 146 -15.08 6.33 22.15
CA MET A 146 -15.86 5.12 22.46
C MET A 146 -16.00 4.83 23.96
N ILE A 147 -15.83 5.83 24.85
CA ILE A 147 -16.12 5.73 26.28
C ILE A 147 -17.28 6.66 26.66
#